data_AF-A0A6I9YU79-F1
#
_entry.id   AF-A0A6I9YU79-F1
#
_cell.length_a   1.000
_cell.length_b   1.000
_cell.length_c   1.000
_cell.angle_alpha   90.00
_cell.angle_beta   90.00
_cell.angle_gamma   90.00
#
_symmetry.space_group_name_H-M   'P 1'
#
loop_
_entity.id
_entity.type
_entity.pdbx_description
1 polymer ?
#
loop_
_entity_poly.entity_id
_entity_poly.type
_entity_poly.pdbx_seq_one_letter_code
_entity_poly.pdbx_strand_id
1 'polypeptide(L)'
;MAFLGGARLLDWASSPPHLQFNRFVLTGYRPASSGSGCLRSLFYLHNELGNIYTHGIPLLGFLFVLPLTIPWAQLSESWLGVVHYLACIFPQLGSVLYHLFMNHEGGPAVYHTLLTLDMCGVCMVNTLGELKRSLVIHG
;
A
#
# COMPACT_ATOMS: atom_id res chain seq x y z
N MET A 1 3.66 3.72 -24.81
CA MET A 1 3.46 2.30 -25.20
C MET A 1 2.69 1.62 -24.06
N ALA A 2 1.36 1.62 -24.09
CA ALA A 2 0.58 0.82 -23.14
C ALA A 2 0.69 -0.65 -23.57
N PHE A 3 1.17 -1.51 -22.69
CA PHE A 3 1.29 -2.95 -22.96
C PHE A 3 -0.12 -3.54 -23.14
N LEU A 4 -0.55 -3.73 -24.39
CA LEU A 4 -1.82 -4.39 -24.75
C LEU A 4 -1.78 -5.93 -24.57
N GLY A 5 -0.87 -6.44 -23.73
CA GLY A 5 -0.61 -7.87 -23.50
C GLY A 5 -0.70 -8.25 -22.02
N GLY A 6 -1.70 -7.72 -21.30
CA GLY A 6 -1.96 -8.11 -19.92
C GLY A 6 -2.33 -9.60 -19.81
N ALA A 7 -2.02 -10.22 -18.67
CA ALA A 7 -2.46 -11.58 -18.39
C ALA A 7 -3.99 -11.66 -18.44
N ARG A 8 -4.53 -12.79 -18.93
CA ARG A 8 -5.97 -13.02 -18.91
C ARG A 8 -6.48 -12.98 -17.47
N LEU A 9 -7.30 -11.98 -17.16
CA LEU A 9 -7.88 -11.81 -15.83
C LEU A 9 -8.93 -12.90 -15.55
N LEU A 10 -9.08 -13.19 -14.26
CA LEU A 10 -9.97 -14.21 -13.75
C LEU A 10 -11.27 -13.58 -13.24
N ASP A 11 -12.33 -14.38 -13.29
CA ASP A 11 -13.57 -14.10 -12.58
C ASP A 11 -13.45 -14.50 -11.11
N TRP A 12 -14.31 -13.94 -10.25
CA TRP A 12 -14.29 -14.17 -8.81
C TRP A 12 -14.25 -15.66 -8.46
N ALA A 13 -15.14 -16.46 -9.07
CA ALA A 13 -15.24 -17.89 -8.81
C ALA A 13 -14.01 -18.70 -9.26
N SER A 14 -13.23 -18.16 -10.20
CA SER A 14 -12.01 -18.79 -10.70
C SER A 14 -10.74 -18.26 -10.00
N SER A 15 -10.86 -17.23 -9.17
CA SER A 15 -9.73 -16.68 -8.42
C SER A 15 -9.37 -17.58 -7.22
N PRO A 16 -8.12 -17.56 -6.74
CA PRO A 16 -7.73 -18.28 -5.53
C PRO A 16 -8.58 -17.90 -4.30
N PRO A 17 -8.90 -18.84 -3.38
CA PRO A 17 -9.80 -18.58 -2.25
C PRO A 17 -9.40 -17.39 -1.36
N HIS A 18 -8.10 -17.16 -1.15
CA HIS A 18 -7.60 -16.04 -0.34
C HIS A 18 -7.82 -14.68 -1.00
N LEU A 19 -8.12 -14.62 -2.31
CA LEU A 19 -8.48 -13.40 -3.03
C LEU A 19 -10.00 -13.19 -3.15
N GLN A 20 -10.81 -14.18 -2.75
CA GLN A 20 -12.28 -14.16 -2.86
C GLN A 20 -12.98 -13.41 -1.71
N PHE A 21 -12.32 -12.41 -1.11
CA PHE A 21 -12.85 -11.70 0.07
C PHE A 21 -14.09 -10.84 -0.21
N ASN A 22 -14.31 -10.39 -1.46
CA ASN A 22 -15.45 -9.57 -1.84
C ASN A 22 -16.23 -10.18 -3.02
N ARG A 23 -17.38 -10.80 -2.71
CA ARG A 23 -18.28 -11.43 -3.69
C ARG A 23 -18.95 -10.48 -4.69
N PHE A 24 -18.87 -9.17 -4.46
CA PHE A 24 -19.48 -8.16 -5.34
C PHE A 24 -18.54 -7.71 -6.45
N VAL A 25 -17.23 -7.97 -6.31
CA VAL A 25 -16.26 -7.78 -7.39
C VAL A 25 -16.24 -9.06 -8.21
N LEU A 26 -16.87 -9.04 -9.38
CA LEU A 26 -17.15 -10.25 -10.15
C LEU A 26 -15.99 -10.67 -11.07
N THR A 27 -15.17 -9.72 -11.53
CA THR A 27 -14.13 -9.96 -12.53
C THR A 27 -12.91 -9.07 -12.28
N GLY A 28 -11.85 -9.29 -13.08
CA GLY A 28 -10.67 -8.44 -13.07
C GLY A 28 -9.57 -8.90 -12.10
N TYR A 29 -9.68 -10.11 -11.56
CA TYR A 29 -8.68 -10.70 -10.67
C TYR A 29 -7.43 -11.10 -11.44
N ARG A 30 -6.26 -10.74 -10.93
CA ARG A 30 -4.99 -11.17 -11.54
C ARG A 30 -4.72 -12.65 -11.24
N PRO A 31 -4.25 -13.45 -12.22
CA PRO A 31 -3.79 -14.79 -11.95
C PRO A 31 -2.51 -14.78 -11.09
N ALA A 32 -2.17 -15.93 -10.50
CA ALA A 32 -0.91 -16.10 -9.77
C ALA A 32 0.28 -15.68 -10.65
N SER A 33 1.17 -14.85 -10.11
CA SER A 33 2.28 -14.27 -10.86
C SER A 33 3.55 -14.20 -10.02
N SER A 34 4.72 -14.27 -10.67
CA SER A 34 5.98 -13.94 -10.00
C SER A 34 6.04 -12.46 -9.61
N GLY A 35 7.00 -12.07 -8.76
CA GLY A 35 7.19 -10.67 -8.37
C GLY A 35 7.34 -9.72 -9.57
N SER A 36 8.04 -10.13 -10.63
CA SER A 36 8.14 -9.33 -11.86
C SER A 36 6.81 -9.18 -12.61
N GLY A 37 5.93 -10.19 -12.52
CA GLY A 37 4.58 -10.12 -13.08
C GLY A 37 3.68 -9.20 -12.29
N CYS A 38 3.84 -9.19 -10.96
CA CYS A 38 3.17 -8.24 -10.07
C CYS A 38 3.57 -6.80 -10.41
N LEU A 39 4.87 -6.50 -10.57
CA LEU A 39 5.33 -5.17 -10.98
C LEU A 39 4.79 -4.75 -12.37
N ARG A 40 4.73 -5.69 -13.32
CA ARG A 40 4.16 -5.42 -14.65
C ARG A 40 2.66 -5.08 -14.60
N SER A 41 1.95 -5.47 -13.54
CA SER A 41 0.53 -5.17 -13.38
C SER A 41 0.19 -3.70 -13.19
N LEU A 42 1.17 -2.88 -12.81
CA LEU A 42 1.03 -1.43 -12.76
C LEU A 42 0.64 -0.80 -14.11
N PHE A 43 0.86 -1.52 -15.22
CA PHE A 43 0.67 -1.00 -16.57
C PHE A 43 -0.55 -1.59 -17.31
N TYR A 44 -1.43 -2.33 -16.63
CA TYR A 44 -2.70 -2.80 -17.19
C TYR A 44 -3.85 -2.71 -16.18
N LEU A 45 -5.08 -2.62 -16.67
CA LEU A 45 -6.27 -2.49 -15.82
C LEU A 45 -6.61 -3.83 -15.14
N HIS A 46 -6.82 -3.80 -13.83
CA HIS A 46 -7.31 -4.91 -13.03
C HIS A 46 -8.00 -4.37 -11.75
N ASN A 47 -8.69 -5.24 -11.02
CA ASN A 47 -9.52 -4.85 -9.87
C ASN A 47 -8.74 -4.12 -8.74
N GLU A 48 -7.49 -4.50 -8.52
CA GLU A 48 -6.62 -3.88 -7.51
C GLU A 48 -5.88 -2.62 -7.97
N LEU A 49 -6.00 -2.22 -9.25
CA LEU A 49 -5.19 -1.10 -9.77
C LEU A 49 -5.54 0.21 -9.06
N GLY A 50 -6.84 0.44 -8.81
CA GLY A 50 -7.31 1.58 -8.03
C GLY A 50 -6.64 1.63 -6.66
N ASN A 51 -6.67 0.53 -5.92
CA ASN A 51 -6.07 0.42 -4.58
C ASN A 51 -4.56 0.69 -4.62
N ILE A 52 -3.85 0.17 -5.62
CA ILE A 52 -2.40 0.43 -5.75
C ILE A 52 -2.13 1.92 -5.97
N TYR A 53 -2.90 2.61 -6.82
CA TYR A 53 -2.63 4.01 -7.15
C TYR A 53 -3.11 4.99 -6.07
N THR A 54 -4.27 4.72 -5.45
CA THR A 54 -4.76 5.53 -4.31
C THR A 54 -3.79 5.46 -3.14
N HIS A 55 -3.09 4.34 -2.96
CA HIS A 55 -2.04 4.24 -1.97
C HIS A 55 -0.66 4.73 -2.50
N GLY A 56 -0.29 4.40 -3.72
CA GLY A 56 1.02 4.74 -4.31
C GLY A 56 1.26 6.25 -4.44
N ILE A 57 0.26 7.03 -4.84
CA ILE A 57 0.43 8.47 -5.06
C ILE A 57 0.77 9.21 -3.75
N PRO A 58 0.01 9.05 -2.65
CA PRO A 58 0.39 9.67 -1.39
C PRO A 58 1.69 9.09 -0.81
N LEU A 59 2.07 7.83 -1.11
CA LEU A 59 3.36 7.29 -0.68
C LEU A 59 4.52 8.11 -1.28
N LEU A 60 4.46 8.39 -2.57
CA LEU A 60 5.45 9.25 -3.23
C LEU A 60 5.44 10.67 -2.65
N GLY A 61 4.24 11.23 -2.40
CA GLY A 61 4.11 12.50 -1.71
C GLY A 61 4.78 12.50 -0.33
N PHE A 62 4.56 11.45 0.47
CA PHE A 62 5.19 11.31 1.78
C PHE A 62 6.68 11.06 1.68
N LEU A 63 7.19 10.36 0.67
CA LEU A 63 8.63 10.14 0.52
C LEU A 63 9.40 11.41 0.14
N PHE A 64 8.83 12.25 -0.73
CA PHE A 64 9.56 13.38 -1.32
C PHE A 64 9.15 14.75 -0.77
N VAL A 65 7.88 14.93 -0.41
CA VAL A 65 7.34 16.23 0.01
C VAL A 65 7.30 16.35 1.53
N LEU A 66 6.86 15.33 2.24
CA LEU A 66 6.72 15.38 3.70
C LEU A 66 8.02 15.75 4.45
N PRO A 67 9.22 15.23 4.11
CA PRO A 67 10.46 15.63 4.79
C PRO A 67 10.74 17.13 4.66
N LEU A 68 10.35 17.74 3.54
CA LEU A 68 10.56 19.16 3.28
C LEU A 68 9.59 20.04 4.08
N THR A 69 8.44 19.48 4.48
CA THR A 69 7.41 20.19 5.24
C THR A 69 7.58 20.08 6.76
N ILE A 70 8.37 19.11 7.25
CA ILE A 70 8.63 18.96 8.68
C ILE A 70 9.57 20.08 9.13
N PRO A 71 9.23 20.87 10.17
CA PRO A 71 10.06 21.98 10.64
C PRO A 71 11.21 21.48 11.53
N TRP A 72 12.13 20.70 10.96
CA TRP A 72 13.19 19.98 11.69
C TRP A 72 14.00 20.85 12.67
N ALA A 73 14.29 22.10 12.30
CA ALA A 73 15.06 23.03 13.13
C ALA A 73 14.29 23.60 14.32
N GLN A 74 12.96 23.48 14.31
CA GLN A 74 12.07 23.98 15.38
C GLN A 74 11.62 22.86 16.32
N LEU A 75 11.92 21.60 15.99
CA LEU A 75 11.65 20.47 16.86
C LEU A 75 12.62 20.50 18.05
N SER A 76 12.08 20.51 19.27
CA SER A 76 12.87 20.27 20.48
C SER A 76 13.56 18.91 20.44
N GLU A 77 12.87 17.92 19.87
CA GLU A 77 13.28 16.53 19.80
C GLU A 77 13.16 16.00 18.37
N SER A 78 14.26 15.95 17.62
CA SER A 78 14.29 15.55 16.20
C SER A 78 13.71 14.15 15.94
N TRP A 79 13.77 13.26 16.92
CA TRP A 79 13.22 11.90 16.81
C TRP A 79 11.69 11.91 16.66
N LEU A 80 10.98 12.92 17.18
CA LEU A 80 9.53 13.07 17.00
C LEU A 80 9.18 13.29 15.52
N GLY A 81 10.00 14.08 14.81
CA GLY A 81 9.86 14.29 13.37
C GLY A 81 10.06 12.99 12.58
N VAL A 82 11.05 12.18 12.96
CA VAL A 82 11.29 10.86 12.35
C VAL A 82 10.12 9.91 12.61
N VAL A 83 9.62 9.84 13.85
CA VAL A 83 8.47 8.99 14.21
C VAL A 83 7.21 9.41 13.44
N HIS A 84 6.94 10.72 13.33
CA HIS A 84 5.84 11.25 12.53
C HIS A 84 5.98 10.87 11.05
N TYR A 85 7.18 11.05 10.50
CA TYR A 85 7.50 10.73 9.12
C TYR A 85 7.24 9.24 8.81
N LEU A 86 7.78 8.35 9.64
CA LEU A 86 7.57 6.91 9.52
C LEU A 86 6.08 6.56 9.69
N ALA A 87 5.39 7.14 10.67
CA ALA A 87 3.96 6.91 10.90
C ALA A 87 3.10 7.23 9.67
N CYS A 88 3.50 8.18 8.84
CA CYS A 88 2.79 8.50 7.59
C CYS A 88 3.14 7.55 6.43
N ILE A 89 4.38 7.06 6.35
CA ILE A 89 4.86 6.23 5.23
C ILE A 89 4.37 4.79 5.33
N PHE A 90 4.49 4.17 6.50
CA PHE A 90 4.27 2.74 6.67
C PHE A 90 2.85 2.24 6.31
N PRO A 91 1.74 2.92 6.66
CA PRO A 91 0.41 2.50 6.20
C PRO A 91 0.35 2.44 4.68
N GLN A 92 0.95 3.44 4.04
CA GLN A 92 0.89 3.57 2.60
C GLN A 92 1.79 2.56 1.88
N LEU A 93 2.99 2.35 2.41
CA LEU A 93 3.92 1.34 1.90
C LEU A 93 3.34 -0.07 2.07
N GLY A 94 2.80 -0.38 3.26
CA GLY A 94 2.17 -1.68 3.54
C GLY A 94 1.02 -1.98 2.58
N SER A 95 0.11 -1.02 2.39
CA SER A 95 -1.01 -1.15 1.47
C SER A 95 -0.58 -1.32 0.01
N VAL A 96 0.38 -0.53 -0.48
CA VAL A 96 0.92 -0.68 -1.85
C VAL A 96 1.54 -2.06 -2.04
N LEU A 97 2.38 -2.52 -1.09
CA LEU A 97 3.00 -3.83 -1.17
C LEU A 97 1.96 -4.95 -1.17
N TYR A 98 0.94 -4.85 -0.31
CA TYR A 98 -0.15 -5.80 -0.27
C TYR A 98 -0.91 -5.85 -1.60
N HIS A 99 -1.48 -4.75 -2.06
CA HIS A 99 -2.28 -4.74 -3.29
C HIS A 99 -1.45 -5.05 -4.53
N LEU A 100 -0.15 -4.75 -4.55
CA LEU A 100 0.72 -5.07 -5.67
C LEU A 100 1.07 -6.56 -5.73
N PHE A 101 1.36 -7.18 -4.58
CA PHE A 101 1.89 -8.55 -4.50
C PHE A 101 0.91 -9.60 -3.95
N MET A 102 -0.35 -9.26 -3.68
CA MET A 102 -1.33 -10.22 -3.13
C MET A 102 -1.59 -11.44 -4.03
N ASN A 103 -1.38 -11.35 -5.34
CA ASN A 103 -1.48 -12.47 -6.28
C ASN A 103 -0.12 -13.16 -6.55
N HIS A 104 0.87 -12.97 -5.67
CA HIS A 104 2.18 -13.59 -5.82
C HIS A 104 2.06 -15.13 -5.81
N GLU A 105 2.89 -15.81 -6.61
CA GLU A 105 2.93 -17.28 -6.71
C GLU A 105 3.28 -18.00 -5.41
N GLY A 106 3.81 -17.27 -4.42
CA GLY A 106 3.99 -17.75 -3.04
C GLY A 106 2.68 -17.99 -2.27
N GLY A 107 1.53 -17.64 -2.87
CA GLY A 107 0.21 -18.05 -2.43
C GLY A 107 -0.25 -17.45 -1.09
N PRO A 108 -1.08 -18.18 -0.32
CA PRO A 108 -1.72 -17.66 0.88
C PRO A 108 -0.74 -17.15 1.95
N ALA A 109 0.44 -17.75 2.07
CA ALA A 109 1.43 -17.32 3.07
C ALA A 109 1.91 -15.89 2.80
N VAL A 110 2.30 -15.61 1.54
CA VAL A 110 2.71 -14.27 1.12
C VAL A 110 1.55 -13.28 1.28
N TYR A 111 0.34 -13.68 0.86
CA TYR A 111 -0.88 -12.88 1.03
C TYR A 111 -1.09 -12.47 2.50
N HIS A 112 -1.05 -13.41 3.43
CA HIS A 112 -1.30 -13.12 4.85
C HIS A 112 -0.19 -12.29 5.49
N THR A 113 1.08 -12.52 5.13
CA THR A 113 2.19 -11.69 5.60
C THR A 113 2.05 -10.25 5.13
N LEU A 114 1.73 -10.04 3.85
CA LEU A 114 1.52 -8.71 3.29
C LEU A 114 0.30 -8.01 3.89
N LEU A 115 -0.81 -8.74 4.07
CA LEU A 115 -2.01 -8.23 4.73
C LEU A 115 -1.72 -7.83 6.19
N THR A 116 -0.92 -8.63 6.90
CA THR A 116 -0.50 -8.30 8.27
C THR A 116 0.35 -7.03 8.29
N LEU A 117 1.28 -6.88 7.34
CA LEU A 117 2.10 -5.69 7.21
C LEU A 117 1.25 -4.43 6.96
N ASP A 118 0.26 -4.51 6.09
CA ASP A 118 -0.69 -3.43 5.81
C ASP A 118 -1.46 -3.02 7.10
N MET A 119 -2.04 -4.01 7.78
CA MET A 119 -2.76 -3.77 9.05
C MET A 119 -1.84 -3.20 10.14
N CYS A 120 -0.59 -3.66 10.25
CA CYS A 120 0.39 -3.08 11.16
C CYS A 120 0.68 -1.61 10.86
N GLY A 121 0.77 -1.23 9.58
CA GLY A 121 0.91 0.17 9.17
C GLY A 121 -0.26 1.01 9.67
N VAL A 122 -1.50 0.55 9.46
CA VAL A 122 -2.72 1.21 9.95
C VAL A 122 -2.72 1.33 11.48
N CYS A 123 -2.36 0.27 12.21
CA CYS A 123 -2.25 0.30 13.67
C CYS A 123 -1.24 1.34 14.15
N MET A 124 -0.11 1.45 13.46
CA MET A 124 0.95 2.37 13.83
C MET A 124 0.53 3.83 13.63
N VAL A 125 -0.09 4.19 12.50
CA VAL A 125 -0.58 5.57 12.30
C VAL A 125 -1.74 5.92 13.23
N ASN A 126 -2.58 4.96 13.62
CA ASN A 126 -3.64 5.21 14.59
C ASN A 126 -3.07 5.43 16.01
N THR A 127 -2.03 4.69 16.38
CA THR A 127 -1.36 4.85 17.69
C THR A 127 -0.52 6.13 17.76
N LEU A 128 0.17 6.47 16.67
CA LEU A 128 1.09 7.61 16.61
C LEU A 128 0.47 8.87 16.00
N GLY A 129 -0.75 8.78 15.46
CA GLY A 129 -1.44 9.90 14.81
C GLY A 129 -1.73 11.05 15.76
N GLU A 130 -1.85 10.79 17.06
CA GLU A 130 -2.03 11.84 18.08
C GLU A 130 -0.79 12.73 18.23
N LEU A 131 0.42 12.23 17.88
CA LEU A 131 1.63 13.05 17.83
C LEU A 131 1.50 14.20 16.81
N LYS A 132 0.70 14.03 15.74
CA LYS A 132 0.40 15.11 14.79
C LYS A 132 -0.27 16.29 15.48
N ARG A 133 -1.14 16.02 16.45
CA ARG A 133 -1.91 17.07 17.14
C ARG A 133 -0.99 17.89 18.04
N SER A 134 -0.04 17.27 18.73
CA SER A 134 0.92 17.96 19.60
C SER A 134 1.95 18.82 18.84
N LEU A 135 2.32 18.44 17.61
CA LEU A 135 3.24 19.22 16.77
C LEU A 135 2.62 20.49 16.18
N VAL A 136 1.29 20.54 16.04
CA VAL A 136 0.56 21.70 15.47
C VAL A 136 0.11 22.69 16.55
N ILE A 137 -0.05 22.25 17.81
CA ILE A 137 -0.57 23.10 18.90
C ILE A 137 0.55 23.90 19.61
N HIS A 138 1.82 23.59 19.36
CA HIS A 138 2.97 24.30 19.93
C HIS A 138 3.83 25.07 18.90
N GLY A 139 3.32 25.26 17.67
CA GLY A 139 3.91 26.13 16.65
C GLY A 139 3.18 27.46 16.54
#